data_AF-A0A849SPQ9-F1
#
_entry.id   AF-A0A849SPQ9-F1
#
_cell.length_a   1.000
_cell.length_b   1.000
_cell.length_c   1.000
_cell.angle_alpha   90.00
_cell.angle_beta   90.00
_cell.angle_gamma   90.00
#
_symmetry.space_group_name_H-M   'P 1'
#
loop_
_entity.id
_entity.type
_entity.pdbx_description
1 polymer ?
#
loop_
_entity_poly.entity_id
_entity_poly.type
_entity_poly.pdbx_seq_one_letter_code
_entity_poly.pdbx_strand_id
1 'polypeptide(L)' 'MARLASLIPPPGANKYEIAIIAAREARRLNEWSRRTGEAVQGKVTSTAMQRVIRGEVPYGYYEENYS' A
#
# COMPACT_ATOMS: atom_id res chain seq x y z
N MET A 1 -14.11 -10.95 0.09
CA MET A 1 -13.06 -10.06 0.64
C MET A 1 -11.85 -10.90 1.03
N ALA A 2 -10.65 -10.55 0.55
CA ALA A 2 -9.43 -11.25 0.94
C ALA A 2 -9.07 -10.91 2.39
N ARG A 3 -8.68 -11.92 3.20
CA ARG A 3 -8.23 -11.68 4.58
C ARG A 3 -6.80 -11.16 4.54
N LEU A 4 -6.52 -10.06 5.26
CA LEU A 4 -5.15 -9.51 5.40
C LEU A 4 -4.15 -10.57 5.87
N ALA A 5 -4.58 -11.45 6.79
CA ALA A 5 -3.75 -12.51 7.33
C ALA A 5 -3.32 -13.58 6.31
N SER A 6 -3.95 -13.64 5.13
CA SER A 6 -3.55 -14.58 4.06
C SER A 6 -2.62 -13.94 3.03
N LEU A 7 -2.20 -12.69 3.21
CA LEU A 7 -1.29 -12.01 2.30
C LEU A 7 0.15 -12.31 2.70
N ILE A 8 0.93 -12.78 1.72
CA ILE A 8 2.35 -13.09 1.89
C ILE A 8 3.14 -11.94 1.24
N PRO A 9 3.94 -11.18 2.01
CA PRO A 9 4.83 -10.18 1.44
C PRO A 9 5.81 -10.79 0.43
N PRO A 10 6.25 -10.03 -0.59
CA PRO A 10 7.28 -10.49 -1.51
C PRO A 10 8.57 -10.91 -0.76
N PRO A 11 9.30 -11.91 -1.24
CA PRO A 11 10.60 -12.28 -0.68
C PRO A 11 11.54 -11.07 -0.63
N GLY A 12 12.24 -10.89 0.49
CA GLY A 12 13.15 -9.76 0.70
C GLY A 12 12.49 -8.42 1.04
N ALA A 13 11.15 -8.35 1.06
CA ALA A 13 10.47 -7.10 1.39
C ALA A 13 10.57 -6.77 2.89
N ASN A 14 10.92 -5.51 3.19
CA ASN A 14 11.00 -5.03 4.56
C ASN A 14 9.59 -4.66 5.10
N LYS A 15 9.19 -5.28 6.21
CA LYS A 15 7.89 -5.04 6.85
C LYS A 15 7.62 -3.57 7.21
N TYR A 16 8.67 -2.80 7.54
CA TYR A 16 8.54 -1.38 7.90
C TYR A 16 8.26 -0.53 6.66
N GLU A 17 8.95 -0.82 5.56
CA GLU A 17 8.72 -0.14 4.29
C GLU A 17 7.33 -0.41 3.76
N ILE A 18 6.90 -1.67 3.78
CA ILE A 18 5.53 -2.06 3.41
C ILE A 18 4.51 -1.21 4.19
N ALA A 19 4.71 -1.05 5.50
CA ALA A 19 3.82 -0.24 6.33
C ALA A 19 3.85 1.24 5.93
N ILE A 20 5.02 1.81 5.66
CA ILE A 20 5.18 3.21 5.21
C ILE A 20 4.49 3.43 3.86
N ILE A 21 4.72 2.54 2.90
CA ILE A 21 4.13 2.63 1.56
C ILE A 21 2.61 2.45 1.65
N ALA A 22 2.13 1.49 2.43
CA ALA A 22 0.70 1.28 2.64
C ALA A 22 0.03 2.49 3.31
N ALA A 23 0.69 3.15 4.26
CA ALA A 23 0.18 4.39 4.86
C ALA A 23 0.08 5.54 3.85
N ARG A 24 1.09 5.69 2.97
CA ARG A 24 1.05 6.68 1.88
C ARG A 24 -0.06 6.38 0.89
N GLU A 25 -0.22 5.12 0.50
CA GLU A 25 -1.29 4.68 -0.40
C GLU A 25 -2.68 4.89 0.21
N ALA A 26 -2.84 4.65 1.52
CA ALA A 26 -4.11 4.91 2.21
C ALA A 26 -4.47 6.41 2.18
N ARG A 27 -3.50 7.32 2.34
CA ARG A 27 -3.73 8.76 2.19
C ARG A 27 -4.15 9.13 0.77
N ARG A 28 -3.47 8.58 -0.24
CA ARG A 28 -3.81 8.77 -1.65
C ARG A 28 -5.24 8.32 -1.96
N LEU A 29 -5.65 7.16 -1.45
CA LEU A 29 -7.01 6.63 -1.59
C LEU A 29 -8.06 7.53 -0.93
N ASN A 30 -7.80 8.04 0.27
CA ASN A 30 -8.70 9.00 0.94
C ASN A 30 -8.82 10.32 0.16
N GLU A 31 -7.71 10.84 -0.37
CA GLU A 31 -7.72 12.03 -1.20
C GLU A 31 -8.52 11.83 -2.49
N TRP A 32 -8.31 10.72 -3.16
CA TRP A 32 -9.06 10.36 -4.36
C TRP A 32 -10.55 10.23 -4.06
N SER A 33 -10.92 9.53 -2.98
CA SER A 33 -12.32 9.37 -2.54
C SER A 33 -12.99 10.72 -2.28
N ARG A 34 -12.30 11.62 -1.57
CA ARG A 34 -12.79 12.98 -1.30
C ARG A 34 -12.94 13.84 -2.56
N ARG A 35 -12.09 13.67 -3.57
CA ARG A 35 -12.15 14.44 -4.83
C ARG A 35 -13.23 13.95 -5.78
N THR A 36 -13.49 12.65 -5.81
CA THR A 36 -14.43 12.01 -6.74
C THR A 36 -15.82 11.82 -6.15
N GLY A 37 -15.94 11.79 -4.82
CA GLY A 37 -17.16 11.36 -4.13
C GLY A 37 -17.35 9.84 -4.12
N GLU A 38 -16.45 9.08 -4.77
CA GLU A 38 -16.53 7.63 -4.79
C GLU A 38 -15.95 7.04 -3.50
N ALA A 39 -16.69 6.12 -2.87
CA ALA A 39 -16.24 5.44 -1.67
C ALA A 39 -15.24 4.33 -2.00
N VAL A 40 -14.12 4.30 -1.27
CA VAL A 40 -13.22 3.14 -1.28
C VAL A 40 -13.92 1.99 -0.58
N GLN A 41 -14.06 0.86 -1.27
CA GLN A 41 -14.70 -0.32 -0.68
C GLN A 41 -13.89 -0.87 0.50
N GLY A 42 -14.54 -1.02 1.65
CA GLY A 42 -13.95 -1.58 2.87
C GLY A 42 -13.06 -0.58 3.63
N LYS A 43 -12.21 -1.11 4.53
CA LYS A 43 -11.27 -0.27 5.29
C LYS A 43 -10.13 0.16 4.38
N VAL A 44 -9.96 1.46 4.19
CA VAL A 44 -8.93 2.05 3.31
C VAL A 44 -7.52 1.53 3.61
N THR A 45 -7.17 1.35 4.88
CA THR A 45 -5.89 0.79 5.29
C THR A 45 -5.69 -0.66 4.86
N SER A 46 -6.76 -1.46 4.87
CA SER A 46 -6.74 -2.86 4.42
C SER A 46 -6.59 -2.94 2.90
N THR A 47 -7.30 -2.08 2.17
CA THR A 47 -7.19 -1.97 0.71
C THR A 47 -5.79 -1.53 0.32
N ALA A 48 -5.25 -0.48 0.94
CA ALA A 48 -3.90 -0.01 0.67
C ALA A 48 -2.84 -1.09 0.90
N MET A 49 -2.90 -1.80 2.03
CA MET A 49 -1.98 -2.90 2.33
C MET A 49 -2.05 -4.03 1.30
N GLN A 50 -3.25 -4.39 0.84
CA GLN A 50 -3.43 -5.40 -0.23
C GLN A 50 -2.76 -4.97 -1.53
N ARG A 51 -2.96 -3.71 -1.93
CA ARG A 51 -2.37 -3.17 -3.16
C ARG A 51 -0.85 -3.17 -3.09
N VAL A 52 -0.27 -2.81 -1.95
CA VAL A 52 1.19 -2.85 -1.74
C VAL A 52 1.74 -4.26 -1.84
N ILE A 53 1.16 -5.22 -1.11
CA ILE A 53 1.65 -6.61 -1.11
C ILE A 53 1.53 -7.25 -2.49
N ARG A 54 0.52 -6.86 -3.28
CA ARG A 54 0.32 -7.34 -4.65
C ARG A 54 1.17 -6.62 -5.71
N GLY A 55 1.97 -5.63 -5.32
CA GLY A 55 2.78 -4.84 -6.27
C GLY A 55 1.96 -3.88 -7.14
N GLU A 56 0.73 -3.55 -6.73
CA GLU A 56 -0.18 -2.64 -7.45
C GLU A 56 0.07 -1.15 -7.11
N VAL A 57 1.05 -0.86 -6.25
CA VAL A 57 1.47 0.48 -5.88
C VAL A 57 2.87 0.71 -6.44
N PRO A 58 3.06 1.65 -7.38
CA PRO A 58 4.39 1.97 -7.88
C PRO A 58 5.17 2.67 -6.76
N TYR A 59 6.13 1.97 -6.17
CA TYR A 59 7.14 2.55 -5.29
C TYR A 59 8.51 2.09 -5.78
N GLY A 60 9.44 3.04 -5.90
CA GLY A 60 10.84 2.75 -6.23
C GLY A 60 11.66 2.70 -4.95
N TYR A 61 12.56 1.72 -4.87
CA TYR A 61 13.72 1.82 -4.00
C TYR A 61 14.67 2.85 -4.61
N TYR A 62 14.80 4.01 -3.98
CA TYR A 62 16.06 4.74 -4.14
C TYR A 62 17.04 4.00 -3.23
N GLU A 63 17.79 3.06 -3.78
CA GLU A 63 19.09 2.80 -3.18
C GLU A 63 19.85 4.12 -3.29
N GLU A 64 19.94 4.85 -2.17
CA GLU A 64 21.05 5.77 -2.00
C GLU A 64 22.29 4.88 -2.08
N ASN A 65 22.82 4.74 -3.30
CA ASN A 65 24.18 4.29 -3.51
C ASN A 65 25.06 5.33 -2.82
N TYR A 66 25.39 5.08 -1.55
CA TYR A 66 26.52 5.69 -0.90
C TYR A 66 27.77 5.17 -1.61
N SER A 67 28.11 5.84 -2.72
CA SER A 67 29.40 5.74 -3.41
C SER A 67 30.47 6.51 -2.64
#